data_AF-A0A350X6S3-F1
#
_entry.id   AF-A0A350X6S3-F1
#
_cell.length_a   1.000
_cell.length_b   1.000
_cell.length_c   1.000
_cell.angle_alpha   90.00
_cell.angle_beta   90.00
_cell.angle_gamma   90.00
#
_symmetry.space_group_name_H-M   'P 1'
#
loop_
_entity.id
_entity.type
_entity.pdbx_description
1 polymer ?
#
loop_
_entity_poly.entity_id
_entity_poly.type
_entity_poly.pdbx_seq_one_letter_code
_entity_poly.pdbx_strand_id
1 'polypeptide(L)' 'MGYATFVLKQKDPDFSRWFEKLRQDIEILANEPVNHSQRLIKLQHELVELIDFLDPDYIRFPKKFRTKIK' A
#
# COMPACT_ATOMS: atom_id res chain seq x y z
N MET A 1 4.29 5.01 -15.70
CA MET A 1 3.51 6.24 -15.41
C MET A 1 4.03 6.85 -14.13
N GLY A 2 4.13 8.17 -14.04
CA GLY A 2 4.34 8.84 -12.77
C GLY A 2 3.07 8.83 -11.91
N TYR A 3 3.21 9.07 -10.60
CA TYR A 3 2.07 9.07 -9.66
C TYR A 3 0.96 10.04 -10.07
N ALA A 4 1.32 11.25 -10.53
CA ALA A 4 0.34 12.22 -11.02
C ALA A 4 -0.47 11.70 -12.21
N THR A 5 0.19 11.04 -13.17
CA THR A 5 -0.46 10.43 -14.33
C THR A 5 -1.37 9.27 -13.94
N PHE A 6 -0.94 8.47 -12.96
CA PHE A 6 -1.73 7.38 -12.40
C PHE A 6 -3.03 7.91 -11.74
N VAL A 7 -2.93 8.96 -10.91
CA VAL A 7 -4.10 9.57 -10.24
C VAL A 7 -5.09 10.14 -11.25
N LEU A 8 -4.61 10.77 -12.33
CA LEU A 8 -5.46 11.26 -13.40
C LEU A 8 -6.18 10.12 -14.13
N LYS A 9 -5.45 9.05 -14.44
CA LYS A 9 -6.03 7.84 -15.06
C LYS A 9 -7.02 7.11 -14.17
N GLN A 10 -6.91 7.24 -12.85
CA GLN A 10 -7.89 6.65 -11.93
C GLN A 10 -9.32 7.20 -12.09
N LYS A 11 -9.48 8.36 -12.74
CA LYS A 11 -10.80 8.93 -13.05
C LYS A 11 -11.46 8.30 -14.28
N ASP A 12 -10.68 7.59 -15.09
CA ASP A 12 -11.17 6.85 -16.26
C ASP A 12 -11.86 5.56 -15.77
N PRO A 13 -13.15 5.33 -16.07
CA PRO A 13 -13.89 4.14 -15.65
C PRO A 13 -13.27 2.81 -16.10
N ASP A 14 -12.68 2.78 -17.30
CA ASP A 14 -12.10 1.54 -17.85
C ASP A 14 -10.80 1.19 -17.13
N PHE A 15 -10.03 2.21 -16.75
CA PHE A 15 -8.80 2.04 -15.98
C PHE A 15 -9.09 1.75 -14.51
N SER A 16 -10.07 2.43 -13.91
CA SER A 16 -10.40 2.30 -12.48
C SER A 16 -10.96 0.92 -12.14
N ARG A 17 -11.71 0.31 -13.06
CA ARG A 17 -12.27 -1.04 -12.89
C ARG A 17 -11.22 -2.11 -12.59
N TRP A 18 -9.99 -1.95 -13.08
CA TRP A 18 -8.90 -2.87 -12.78
C TRP A 18 -8.47 -2.84 -11.31
N PHE A 19 -8.69 -1.71 -10.63
CA PHE A 19 -8.34 -1.51 -9.23
C PHE A 19 -9.51 -1.68 -8.28
N GLU A 20 -10.73 -1.83 -8.80
CA GLU A 20 -11.95 -1.90 -8.01
C GLU A 20 -11.93 -3.07 -7.01
N LYS A 21 -11.51 -4.27 -7.47
CA LYS A 21 -11.37 -5.43 -6.59
C LYS A 21 -10.33 -5.20 -5.49
N LEU A 22 -9.18 -4.61 -5.84
CA LEU A 22 -8.14 -4.29 -4.87
C LEU A 22 -8.63 -3.26 -3.84
N ARG A 23 -9.42 -2.28 -4.28
CA ARG A 23 -10.03 -1.28 -3.41
C ARG A 23 -11.02 -1.91 -2.43
N GLN A 24 -11.88 -2.78 -2.93
CA GLN A 24 -12.84 -3.53 -2.11
C GLN A 24 -12.13 -4.43 -1.10
N ASP A 25 -11.07 -5.13 -1.51
CA ASP A 25 -10.25 -5.94 -0.61
C ASP A 25 -9.63 -5.06 0.49
N ILE A 26 -9.10 -3.87 0.15
CA ILE A 26 -8.57 -2.91 1.13
C ILE A 26 -9.67 -2.41 2.08
N GLU A 27 -10.87 -2.12 1.58
CA GLU A 27 -12.01 -1.68 2.40
C GLU A 27 -12.49 -2.78 3.37
N ILE A 28 -12.57 -4.03 2.92
CA ILE A 28 -12.90 -5.19 3.76
C ILE A 28 -11.83 -5.36 4.86
N LEU A 29 -10.55 -5.28 4.47
CA LEU A 29 -9.42 -5.36 5.39
C LEU A 29 -9.42 -4.22 6.42
N ALA A 30 -9.87 -3.02 6.04
CA ALA A 30 -9.98 -1.88 6.93
C ALA A 30 -11.17 -2.00 7.91
N ASN A 31 -12.28 -2.61 7.47
CA ASN A 31 -13.51 -2.75 8.25
C ASN A 31 -13.55 -4.00 9.16
N GLU A 32 -12.71 -5.01 8.90
CA GLU A 32 -12.57 -6.20 9.77
C GLU A 32 -11.15 -6.34 10.36
N PRO A 33 -10.68 -5.37 11.15
CA PRO A 33 -9.29 -5.35 11.63
C PRO A 33 -8.97 -6.55 12.53
N VAL A 34 -9.94 -7.11 13.24
CA VAL A 34 -9.69 -8.19 14.22
C VAL A 34 -9.30 -9.51 13.54
N ASN A 35 -9.93 -9.88 12.41
CA ASN A 35 -9.68 -11.15 11.73
C ASN A 35 -8.52 -11.10 10.71
N HIS A 36 -8.16 -9.91 10.22
CA HIS A 36 -7.13 -9.73 9.19
C HIS A 36 -5.90 -8.94 9.64
N SER A 37 -5.89 -8.44 10.88
CA SER A 37 -4.77 -7.74 11.52
C SER A 37 -3.44 -8.45 11.29
N GLN A 38 -3.35 -9.76 11.58
CA GLN A 38 -2.07 -10.47 11.49
C GLN A 38 -1.52 -10.55 10.06
N ARG A 39 -2.38 -10.78 9.05
CA ARG A 39 -1.93 -10.84 7.65
C ARG A 39 -1.51 -9.45 7.17
N LEU A 40 -2.25 -8.42 7.56
CA LEU A 40 -1.94 -7.03 7.20
C LEU A 40 -0.66 -6.53 7.88
N ILE A 41 -0.46 -6.87 9.15
CA ILE A 41 0.77 -6.59 9.89
C ILE A 41 1.95 -7.26 9.19
N LYS A 42 1.84 -8.54 8.83
CA LYS A 42 2.89 -9.24 8.07
C LYS A 42 3.15 -8.57 6.72
N LEU A 43 2.12 -8.23 5.96
CA LEU A 43 2.27 -7.55 4.67
C LEU A 43 2.96 -6.18 4.83
N GLN A 44 2.60 -5.44 5.87
CA GLN A 44 3.23 -4.16 6.19
C GLN A 44 4.70 -4.35 6.56
N HIS A 45 5.06 -5.41 7.29
CA HIS A 45 6.45 -5.74 7.61
C HIS A 45 7.25 -6.06 6.35
N GLU A 46 6.73 -6.91 5.46
CA GLU A 46 7.38 -7.25 4.19
C GLU A 46 7.55 -6.03 3.28
N LEU A 47 6.57 -5.12 3.25
CA LEU A 47 6.68 -3.88 2.50
C LEU A 47 7.77 -2.96 3.06
N VAL A 48 7.90 -2.88 4.39
CA VAL A 48 8.97 -2.13 5.04
C VAL A 48 10.34 -2.70 4.67
N GLU A 49 10.51 -4.02 4.71
CA GLU A 49 11.76 -4.69 4.31
C GLU A 49 12.11 -4.41 2.83
N LEU A 50 11.11 -4.48 1.95
CA LEU A 50 11.29 -4.16 0.54
C LEU A 50 11.71 -2.70 0.33
N ILE A 51 11.13 -1.77 1.08
CA ILE A 51 11.51 -0.35 1.00
C ILE A 51 12.93 -0.14 1.54
N ASP A 52 13.33 -0.83 2.61
CA ASP A 52 14.69 -0.78 3.14
C ASP A 52 15.72 -1.33 2.14
N PHE A 53 15.36 -2.37 1.40
CA PHE A 53 16.17 -2.90 0.30
C PHE A 53 16.29 -1.92 -0.88
N LEU A 54 15.19 -1.26 -1.27
CA LEU A 54 15.14 -0.38 -2.44
C LEU A 54 15.65 1.05 -2.20
N ASP A 55 15.59 1.53 -0.96
CA ASP A 55 15.97 2.89 -0.57
C ASP A 55 16.75 2.89 0.76
N PRO A 56 17.97 2.31 0.77
CA PRO A 56 18.77 2.13 1.99
C PRO A 56 19.21 3.46 2.62
N ASP A 57 19.39 4.49 1.80
CA ASP A 57 19.82 5.82 2.25
C ASP A 57 18.66 6.75 2.63
N TYR A 58 17.42 6.25 2.61
CA TYR A 58 16.21 6.99 2.98
C TYR A 58 15.96 8.24 2.13
N ILE A 59 16.41 8.24 0.88
CA ILE A 59 16.32 9.39 -0.03
C ILE A 59 14.87 9.63 -0.47
N ARG A 60 14.11 8.55 -0.69
CA ARG A 60 12.74 8.61 -1.21
C ARG A 60 11.70 8.52 -0.11
N PHE A 61 11.95 7.68 0.90
CA PHE A 61 11.05 7.46 2.02
C PHE A 61 11.77 7.68 3.35
N PRO A 62 11.42 8.73 4.11
CA PRO A 62 12.01 9.00 5.41
C PRO A 62 11.85 7.83 6.39
N LYS A 63 12.91 7.53 7.15
CA LYS A 63 12.96 6.43 8.12
C LYS A 63 11.78 6.39 9.10
N LYS A 64 11.26 7.56 9.49
CA LYS A 64 10.12 7.70 10.43
C LYS A 64 8.81 7.04 9.95
N PHE A 65 8.66 6.79 8.66
CA PHE A 65 7.46 6.14 8.09
C PHE A 65 7.64 4.63 7.90
N ARG A 66 8.82 4.08 8.20
CA ARG A 66 9.15 2.65 8.03
C ARG A 66 8.98 1.86 9.33
N THR A 67 8.20 2.36 10.28
CA THR A 67 7.97 1.69 11.55
C THR A 67 7.05 0.49 11.34
N LYS A 68 7.48 -0.67 11.81
CA LYS A 68 6.67 -1.89 11.85
C LYS A 68 5.57 -1.74 12.91
N ILE A 69 4.34 -2.04 12.52
CA ILE A 69 3.17 -1.98 13.40
C ILE A 69 3.14 -3.26 14.25
N LYS A 70 2.67 -3.15 15.51
CA LYS A 70 2.51 -4.28 16.44
C LYS A 70 1.14 -4.92 16.35
#